data_AF-A0A967I6X7-F1
#
_entry.id   AF-A0A967I6X7-F1
#
_cell.length_a   1.000
_cell.length_b   1.000
_cell.length_c   1.000
_cell.angle_alpha   90.00
_cell.angle_beta   90.00
_cell.angle_gamma   90.00
#
_symmetry.space_group_name_H-M   'P 1'
#
loop_
_entity.id
_entity.type
_entity.pdbx_description
1 polymer ?
#
loop_
_entity_poly.entity_id
_entity_poly.type
_entity_poly.pdbx_seq_one_letter_code
_entity_poly.pdbx_strand_id
1 'polypeptide(L)'
;MATQDFKRKLTAILSADAEGYSRLMAEDEEATVRTITAYREVVATVVEKHRGRVVDSPGDNILAEFASAVDAVRGGVEIQEELKARNAELPENRRMEFRIGINLGDVIHEEERIYGDGVNIAARVEGLADGGGICISGTVFEHIKNKLALGYQYLGEHSVKNIPEPVRVYKVLMDPEAVGKVIGEIRVEPKIGQRPVIAIVIALLLVMVGVVLWKSYQPTVSPPMEVASVEKMAFPLPEKPSLAVLPFDNLSGDPKQDYFSDGITESIITALSNVSNLFVIARKSTFTYK
;
A
#
# COMPACT_ATOMS: atom_id res chain seq x y z
N MET A 1 -37.69 13.43 -1.86
CA MET A 1 -36.63 14.16 -2.59
C MET A 1 -36.11 13.22 -3.66
N ALA A 2 -36.35 13.51 -4.94
CA ALA A 2 -35.78 12.71 -6.02
C ALA A 2 -34.26 12.93 -6.02
N THR A 3 -33.49 11.84 -5.92
CA THR A 3 -32.05 11.86 -6.18
C THR A 3 -31.84 12.26 -7.63
N GLN A 4 -31.42 13.51 -7.87
CA GLN A 4 -30.84 13.87 -9.16
C GLN A 4 -29.58 13.01 -9.33
N ASP A 5 -29.62 12.06 -10.26
CA ASP A 5 -28.47 11.23 -10.62
C ASP A 5 -27.47 12.09 -11.42
N PHE A 6 -26.55 12.72 -10.71
CA PHE A 6 -25.40 13.38 -11.31
C PHE A 6 -24.42 12.36 -11.89
N LYS A 7 -24.10 12.47 -13.18
CA LYS A 7 -23.09 11.61 -13.83
C LYS A 7 -21.71 12.06 -13.41
N ARG A 8 -21.05 11.24 -12.57
CA ARG A 8 -19.64 11.41 -12.18
C ARG A 8 -18.73 10.65 -13.12
N LYS A 9 -17.59 11.27 -13.47
CA LYS A 9 -16.59 10.68 -14.36
C LYS A 9 -15.19 11.15 -13.95
N LEU A 10 -14.23 10.22 -13.91
CA LEU A 10 -12.81 10.54 -13.82
C LEU A 10 -12.34 11.05 -15.18
N THR A 11 -11.81 12.27 -15.22
CA THR A 11 -11.37 12.89 -16.48
C THR A 11 -10.10 13.72 -16.27
N ALA A 12 -9.31 13.87 -17.33
CA ALA A 12 -8.21 14.82 -17.34
C ALA A 12 -8.77 16.20 -17.73
N ILE A 13 -8.58 17.19 -16.87
CA ILE A 13 -9.01 18.58 -17.07
C ILE A 13 -7.78 19.41 -17.45
N LEU A 14 -7.89 20.14 -18.56
CA LEU A 14 -6.95 21.16 -18.99
C LEU A 14 -7.61 22.52 -18.79
N SER A 15 -6.97 23.37 -17.99
CA SER A 15 -7.33 24.78 -17.81
C SER A 15 -6.26 25.63 -18.47
N ALA A 16 -6.66 26.62 -19.27
CA ALA A 16 -5.74 27.55 -19.91
C ALA A 16 -6.22 28.98 -19.74
N ASP A 17 -5.33 29.90 -19.38
CA ASP A 17 -5.63 31.32 -19.16
C ASP A 17 -4.61 32.20 -19.87
N ALA A 18 -5.04 33.35 -20.38
CA ALA A 18 -4.16 34.29 -21.06
C ALA A 18 -3.46 35.22 -20.05
N GLU A 19 -2.14 35.25 -20.08
CA GLU A 19 -1.37 36.14 -19.22
C GLU A 19 -1.52 37.61 -19.66
N GLY A 20 -1.89 38.47 -18.70
CA GLY A 20 -1.98 39.91 -18.95
C GLY A 20 -3.15 40.33 -19.85
N TYR A 21 -4.20 39.50 -19.97
CA TYR A 21 -5.37 39.77 -20.81
C TYR A 21 -6.01 41.15 -20.55
N SER A 22 -6.18 41.54 -19.28
CA SER A 22 -6.76 42.84 -18.92
C SER A 22 -5.94 44.03 -19.43
N ARG A 23 -4.60 43.91 -19.48
CA ARG A 23 -3.72 44.94 -20.05
C ARG A 23 -3.91 45.04 -21.56
N LEU A 24 -3.94 43.91 -22.27
CA LEU A 24 -4.14 43.87 -23.71
C LEU A 24 -5.48 44.47 -24.11
N MET A 25 -6.54 44.18 -23.34
CA MET A 25 -7.87 44.79 -23.52
C MET A 25 -7.82 46.30 -23.35
N ALA A 26 -7.17 46.82 -22.31
CA ALA A 26 -7.09 48.25 -22.07
C ALA A 26 -6.31 49.02 -23.16
N GLU A 27 -5.32 48.38 -23.80
CA GLU A 27 -4.52 48.99 -24.87
C GLU A 27 -5.25 48.99 -26.22
N ASP A 28 -5.89 47.88 -26.59
CA ASP A 28 -6.63 47.72 -27.85
C ASP A 28 -7.62 46.55 -27.73
N GLU A 29 -8.90 46.87 -27.49
CA GLU A 29 -9.96 45.88 -27.31
C GLU A 29 -10.21 45.06 -28.59
N GLU A 30 -10.30 45.72 -29.75
CA GLU A 30 -10.63 45.05 -31.02
C GLU A 30 -9.54 44.07 -31.45
N ALA A 31 -8.27 44.47 -31.35
CA ALA A 31 -7.16 43.59 -31.66
C ALA A 31 -7.05 42.42 -30.66
N THR A 32 -7.38 42.66 -29.39
CA THR A 32 -7.34 41.61 -28.35
C THR A 32 -8.43 40.58 -28.58
N VAL A 33 -9.66 41.02 -28.83
CA VAL A 33 -10.81 40.15 -29.16
C VAL A 33 -10.53 39.33 -30.43
N ARG A 34 -9.94 39.92 -31.47
CA ARG A 34 -9.53 39.17 -32.67
C ARG A 34 -8.49 38.09 -32.35
N THR A 35 -7.49 38.43 -31.54
CA THR A 35 -6.39 37.50 -31.19
C THR A 35 -6.90 36.32 -30.36
N ILE A 36 -7.66 36.59 -29.29
CA ILE A 36 -8.23 35.53 -28.43
C ILE A 36 -9.19 34.64 -29.21
N THR A 37 -9.98 35.20 -30.14
CA THR A 37 -10.89 34.40 -31.00
C THR A 37 -10.10 33.45 -31.89
N ALA A 38 -9.06 33.94 -32.56
CA ALA A 38 -8.21 33.10 -33.40
C ALA A 38 -7.48 32.02 -32.58
N TYR A 39 -7.06 32.32 -31.36
CA TYR A 39 -6.37 31.35 -30.50
C TYR A 39 -7.35 30.30 -29.95
N ARG A 40 -8.59 30.67 -29.64
CA ARG A 40 -9.64 29.72 -29.26
C ARG A 40 -9.92 28.69 -30.35
N GLU A 41 -9.97 29.10 -31.61
CA GLU A 41 -10.14 28.17 -32.73
C GLU A 41 -8.99 27.17 -32.84
N VAL A 42 -7.74 27.62 -32.63
CA VAL A 42 -6.56 26.75 -32.59
C VAL A 42 -6.66 25.76 -31.44
N VAL A 43 -6.94 26.26 -30.23
CA VAL A 43 -7.06 25.43 -29.04
C VAL A 43 -8.15 24.39 -29.23
N ALA A 44 -9.33 24.76 -29.73
CA ALA A 44 -10.42 23.84 -30.01
C ALA A 44 -10.00 22.75 -31.02
N THR A 45 -9.32 23.15 -32.10
CA THR A 45 -8.82 22.21 -33.13
C THR A 45 -7.83 21.20 -32.55
N VAL A 46 -6.88 21.66 -31.74
CA VAL A 46 -5.87 20.79 -31.11
C VAL A 46 -6.52 19.88 -30.06
N VAL A 47 -7.44 20.41 -29.25
CA VAL A 47 -8.20 19.63 -28.26
C VAL A 47 -8.96 18.49 -28.96
N GLU A 48 -9.68 18.77 -30.03
CA GLU A 48 -10.41 17.74 -30.80
C GLU A 48 -9.46 16.73 -31.45
N LYS A 49 -8.34 17.17 -32.03
CA LYS A 49 -7.30 16.31 -32.60
C LYS A 49 -6.79 15.28 -31.58
N HIS A 50 -6.66 15.68 -30.32
CA HIS A 50 -6.28 14.82 -29.19
C HIS A 50 -7.47 14.19 -28.47
N ARG A 51 -8.64 14.12 -29.12
CA ARG A 51 -9.86 13.45 -28.59
C ARG A 51 -10.37 14.04 -27.27
N GLY A 52 -10.08 15.32 -27.04
CA GLY A 52 -10.67 16.09 -25.96
C GLY A 52 -11.95 16.80 -26.41
N ARG A 53 -12.61 17.46 -25.46
CA ARG A 53 -13.76 18.35 -25.71
C ARG A 53 -13.55 19.65 -24.95
N VAL A 54 -13.76 20.78 -25.59
CA VAL A 54 -13.84 22.08 -24.90
C VAL A 54 -15.19 22.16 -24.19
N VAL A 55 -15.15 22.44 -22.89
CA VAL A 55 -16.31 22.36 -21.98
C VAL A 55 -16.85 23.74 -21.64
N ASP A 56 -15.96 24.69 -21.37
CA ASP A 56 -16.36 26.07 -21.08
C ASP A 56 -15.29 27.05 -21.55
N SER A 57 -15.70 28.25 -21.94
CA SER A 57 -14.79 29.31 -22.37
C SER A 57 -15.29 30.71 -21.97
N PRO A 58 -15.51 30.98 -20.67
CA PRO A 58 -15.91 32.31 -20.23
C PRO A 58 -14.69 33.25 -20.20
N GLY A 59 -14.73 34.35 -20.96
CA GLY A 59 -13.70 35.40 -20.91
C GLY A 59 -12.43 35.06 -21.70
N ASP A 60 -11.31 34.91 -21.02
CA ASP A 60 -9.99 34.53 -21.52
C ASP A 60 -9.58 33.10 -21.14
N ASN A 61 -10.30 32.52 -20.18
CA ASN A 61 -10.12 31.15 -19.74
C ASN A 61 -10.72 30.14 -20.73
N ILE A 62 -10.02 29.02 -20.90
CA ILE A 62 -10.44 27.88 -21.71
C ILE A 62 -10.34 26.62 -20.85
N LEU A 63 -11.45 25.88 -20.77
CA LEU A 63 -11.52 24.62 -20.07
C LEU A 63 -11.81 23.49 -21.04
N ALA A 64 -10.97 22.46 -21.04
CA ALA A 64 -11.14 21.27 -21.85
C ALA A 64 -11.04 19.99 -21.01
N GLU A 65 -11.76 18.95 -21.42
CA GLU A 65 -11.67 17.63 -20.83
C GLU A 65 -11.11 16.61 -21.81
N PHE A 66 -10.40 15.62 -21.28
CA PHE A 66 -9.85 14.50 -22.03
C PHE A 66 -10.09 13.21 -21.26
N ALA A 67 -10.41 12.15 -21.99
CA ALA A 67 -10.50 10.81 -21.41
C ALA A 67 -9.13 10.25 -20.97
N SER A 68 -8.02 10.84 -21.43
CA SER A 68 -6.65 10.38 -21.22
C SER A 68 -5.76 11.53 -20.77
N ALA A 69 -5.05 11.34 -19.65
CA ALA A 69 -4.03 12.28 -19.20
C ALA A 69 -2.86 12.43 -20.20
N VAL A 70 -2.58 11.38 -20.97
CA VAL A 70 -1.54 11.43 -22.01
C VAL A 70 -1.96 12.34 -23.15
N ASP A 71 -3.22 12.22 -23.59
CA ASP A 71 -3.76 13.02 -24.68
C ASP A 71 -3.90 14.49 -24.24
N ALA A 72 -4.32 14.75 -23.01
CA ALA A 72 -4.38 16.11 -22.44
C ALA A 72 -3.01 16.81 -22.48
N VAL A 73 -1.93 16.11 -22.08
CA VAL A 73 -0.59 16.70 -22.05
C VAL A 73 -0.02 16.88 -23.46
N ARG A 74 -0.24 15.93 -24.37
CA ARG A 74 0.14 16.10 -25.78
C ARG A 74 -0.59 17.27 -26.43
N GLY A 75 -1.89 17.40 -26.17
CA GLY A 75 -2.70 18.52 -26.61
C GLY A 75 -2.18 19.84 -26.04
N GLY A 76 -1.85 19.88 -24.74
CA GLY A 76 -1.25 21.06 -24.12
C GLY A 76 0.09 21.48 -24.73
N VAL A 77 0.98 20.52 -25.02
CA VAL A 77 2.27 20.79 -25.69
C VAL A 77 2.04 21.36 -27.09
N GLU A 78 1.18 20.71 -27.89
CA GLU A 78 0.88 21.18 -29.24
C GLU A 78 0.20 22.57 -29.24
N ILE A 79 -0.69 22.84 -28.28
CA ILE A 79 -1.26 24.18 -28.08
C ILE A 79 -0.15 25.20 -27.85
N GLN A 80 0.79 24.95 -26.93
CA GLN A 80 1.86 25.91 -26.66
C GLN A 80 2.76 26.13 -27.88
N GLU A 81 3.06 25.09 -28.66
CA GLU A 81 3.85 25.20 -29.89
C GLU A 81 3.15 26.06 -30.94
N GLU A 82 1.86 25.81 -31.20
CA GLU A 82 1.06 26.58 -32.16
C GLU A 82 0.87 28.05 -31.75
N LEU A 83 0.60 28.29 -30.46
CA LEU A 83 0.44 29.65 -29.94
C LEU A 83 1.76 30.42 -29.95
N LYS A 84 2.88 29.76 -29.64
CA LYS A 84 4.21 30.35 -29.74
C LYS A 84 4.55 30.76 -31.17
N ALA A 85 4.21 29.93 -32.16
CA ALA A 85 4.42 30.25 -33.57
C ALA A 85 3.62 31.50 -33.99
N ARG A 86 2.35 31.60 -33.57
CA ARG A 86 1.51 32.77 -33.86
C ARG A 86 1.93 34.04 -33.11
N ASN A 87 2.34 33.91 -31.85
CA ASN A 87 2.89 35.03 -31.07
C ASN A 87 4.17 35.59 -31.69
N ALA A 88 4.95 34.78 -32.42
CA ALA A 88 6.15 35.26 -33.11
C ALA A 88 5.85 36.27 -34.24
N GLU A 89 4.64 36.23 -34.81
CA GLU A 89 4.18 37.18 -35.84
C GLU A 89 3.68 38.51 -35.25
N LEU A 90 3.45 38.55 -33.93
CA LEU A 90 2.96 39.73 -33.22
C LEU A 90 4.10 40.53 -32.59
N PRO A 91 3.94 41.87 -32.50
CA PRO A 91 4.80 42.70 -31.66
C PRO A 91 4.83 42.21 -30.22
N GLU A 92 5.97 42.35 -29.53
CA GLU A 92 6.19 41.81 -28.18
C GLU A 92 5.12 42.28 -27.17
N ASN A 93 4.68 43.55 -27.25
CA ASN A 93 3.65 44.10 -26.37
C ASN A 93 2.24 43.53 -26.62
N ARG A 94 2.03 42.86 -27.76
CA ARG A 94 0.76 42.27 -28.21
C ARG A 94 0.74 40.74 -28.14
N ARG A 95 1.86 40.10 -27.77
CA ARG A 95 1.90 38.65 -27.56
C ARG A 95 0.94 38.26 -26.44
N MET A 96 0.20 37.18 -26.68
CA MET A 96 -0.75 36.63 -25.73
C MET A 96 -0.26 35.24 -25.35
N GLU A 97 0.52 35.18 -24.28
CA GLU A 97 1.04 33.91 -23.76
C GLU A 97 -0.02 33.23 -22.90
N PHE A 98 -0.17 31.92 -23.07
CA PHE A 98 -1.12 31.14 -22.28
C PHE A 98 -0.39 30.37 -21.19
N ARG A 99 -0.96 30.36 -19.99
CA ARG A 99 -0.61 29.43 -18.93
C ARG A 99 -1.51 28.22 -19.05
N ILE A 100 -0.96 27.01 -18.91
CA ILE A 100 -1.74 25.77 -18.96
C ILE A 100 -1.54 24.95 -17.70
N GLY A 101 -2.64 24.51 -17.11
CA GLY A 101 -2.69 23.59 -15.97
C GLY A 101 -3.46 22.33 -16.30
N ILE A 102 -2.90 21.16 -15.99
CA ILE A 102 -3.55 19.87 -16.25
C ILE A 102 -3.67 19.06 -14.96
N ASN A 103 -4.88 18.58 -14.68
CA ASN A 103 -5.16 17.72 -13.54
C ASN A 103 -5.99 16.50 -13.96
N LEU A 104 -5.87 15.40 -13.21
CA LEU A 104 -6.75 14.23 -13.33
C LEU A 104 -7.60 14.14 -12.08
N GLY A 105 -8.92 14.18 -12.24
CA GLY A 105 -9.85 14.16 -11.10
C GLY A 105 -11.29 13.83 -11.48
N ASP A 106 -12.08 13.48 -10.47
CA ASP A 106 -13.51 13.23 -10.64
C ASP A 106 -14.26 14.55 -10.83
N VAL A 107 -15.12 14.57 -11.86
CA VAL A 107 -16.00 15.69 -12.16
C VAL A 107 -17.44 15.24 -12.29
N ILE A 108 -18.36 16.16 -12.01
CA ILE A 108 -19.79 16.03 -12.26
C ILE A 108 -20.09 16.75 -13.57
N HIS A 109 -20.76 16.06 -14.48
CA HIS A 109 -21.24 16.66 -15.73
C HIS A 109 -22.68 17.16 -15.55
N GLU A 110 -22.91 18.40 -15.96
CA GLU A 110 -24.24 19.00 -16.07
C GLU A 110 -24.33 19.70 -17.43
N GLU A 111 -25.15 19.14 -18.33
CA GLU A 111 -25.27 19.57 -19.73
C GLU A 111 -23.91 19.64 -20.44
N GLU A 112 -23.40 20.83 -20.72
CA GLU A 112 -22.12 21.08 -21.37
C GLU A 112 -21.01 21.52 -20.41
N ARG A 113 -21.29 21.64 -19.10
CA ARG A 113 -20.34 22.08 -18.08
C ARG A 113 -19.86 20.95 -17.19
N ILE A 114 -18.68 21.14 -16.61
CA ILE A 114 -18.11 20.24 -15.59
C ILE A 114 -17.88 20.99 -14.29
N TYR A 115 -18.16 20.29 -13.19
CA TYR A 115 -17.97 20.81 -11.83
C TYR A 115 -17.22 19.82 -10.96
N GLY A 116 -16.51 20.33 -9.96
CA GLY A 116 -15.85 19.52 -8.94
C GLY A 116 -14.47 20.04 -8.58
N ASP A 117 -13.90 19.46 -7.54
CA ASP A 117 -12.58 19.85 -7.05
C ASP A 117 -11.48 19.65 -8.10
N GLY A 118 -11.66 18.66 -9.00
CA GLY A 118 -10.75 18.43 -10.12
C GLY A 118 -10.53 19.66 -11.01
N VAL A 119 -11.60 20.46 -11.22
CA VAL A 119 -11.56 21.71 -12.01
C VAL A 119 -10.81 22.79 -11.24
N ASN A 120 -11.10 22.94 -9.95
CA ASN A 120 -10.43 23.91 -9.08
C ASN A 120 -8.92 23.63 -8.96
N ILE A 121 -8.52 22.36 -8.91
CA ILE A 121 -7.11 21.96 -8.94
C ILE A 121 -6.49 22.33 -10.29
N ALA A 122 -7.14 22.03 -11.41
CA ALA A 122 -6.60 22.34 -12.74
C ALA A 122 -6.33 23.85 -12.90
N ALA A 123 -7.28 24.69 -12.50
CA ALA A 123 -7.11 26.14 -12.49
C ALA A 123 -6.00 26.59 -11.53
N ARG A 124 -5.86 25.97 -10.36
CA ARG A 124 -4.76 26.30 -9.44
C ARG A 124 -3.40 25.90 -10.01
N VAL A 125 -3.31 24.76 -10.70
CA VAL A 125 -2.10 24.29 -11.36
C VAL A 125 -1.76 25.21 -12.54
N GLU A 126 -2.76 25.72 -13.28
CA GLU A 126 -2.58 26.71 -14.35
C GLU A 126 -1.93 27.99 -13.82
N GLY A 127 -2.44 28.54 -12.72
CA GLY A 127 -1.88 29.76 -12.12
C GLY A 127 -0.44 29.62 -11.57
N LEU A 128 0.15 28.42 -11.59
CA LEU A 128 1.56 28.17 -11.24
C LEU A 128 2.46 28.05 -12.48
N ALA A 129 1.89 27.97 -13.68
CA ALA A 129 2.65 27.95 -14.92
C ALA A 129 3.13 29.36 -15.28
N ASP A 130 4.29 29.45 -15.94
CA ASP A 130 4.70 30.69 -16.60
C ASP A 130 3.93 30.86 -17.92
N GLY A 131 3.88 32.07 -18.48
CA GLY A 131 3.37 32.30 -19.84
C GLY A 131 4.10 31.42 -20.86
N GLY A 132 3.35 30.67 -21.67
CA GLY A 132 3.89 29.67 -22.59
C GLY A 132 4.28 28.36 -21.92
N GLY A 133 4.03 28.21 -20.62
CA GLY A 133 4.37 27.04 -19.81
C GLY A 133 3.20 26.07 -19.58
N ILE A 134 3.54 24.86 -19.15
CA ILE A 134 2.56 23.84 -18.75
C ILE A 134 2.93 23.33 -17.37
N CYS A 135 1.97 23.37 -16.45
CA CYS A 135 2.05 22.71 -15.17
C CYS A 135 1.05 21.55 -15.11
N ILE A 136 1.44 20.48 -14.42
CA ILE A 136 0.63 19.28 -14.25
C ILE A 136 0.59 18.90 -12.77
N SER A 137 -0.53 18.34 -12.33
CA SER A 137 -0.64 17.76 -11.00
C SER A 137 0.18 16.47 -10.88
N GLY A 138 0.53 16.09 -9.65
CA GLY A 138 1.27 14.86 -9.39
C GLY A 138 0.54 13.61 -9.87
N THR A 139 -0.80 13.58 -9.84
CA THR A 139 -1.58 12.46 -10.38
C THR A 139 -1.39 12.31 -11.88
N VAL A 140 -1.37 13.43 -12.62
CA VAL A 140 -1.07 13.43 -14.06
C VAL A 140 0.37 12.98 -14.33
N PHE A 141 1.34 13.54 -13.60
CA PHE A 141 2.76 13.16 -13.72
C PHE A 141 2.97 11.65 -13.58
N GLU A 142 2.40 11.02 -12.55
CA GLU A 142 2.52 9.57 -12.33
C GLU A 142 1.99 8.74 -13.51
N HIS A 143 0.93 9.21 -14.19
CA HIS A 143 0.33 8.51 -15.31
C HIS A 143 1.10 8.67 -16.63
N ILE A 144 1.91 9.72 -16.79
CA ILE A 144 2.55 10.09 -18.06
C ILE A 144 4.08 9.95 -18.06
N LYS A 145 4.75 9.93 -16.90
CA LYS A 145 6.21 10.04 -16.79
C LYS A 145 7.01 9.01 -17.61
N ASN A 146 6.43 7.84 -17.85
CA ASN A 146 7.02 6.76 -18.63
C ASN A 146 6.42 6.61 -20.05
N LYS A 147 5.52 7.51 -20.45
CA LYS A 147 4.76 7.43 -21.71
C LYS A 147 5.07 8.57 -22.66
N LEU A 148 5.53 9.70 -22.15
CA LEU A 148 5.89 10.89 -22.93
C LEU A 148 7.37 11.19 -22.80
N ALA A 149 8.03 11.43 -23.93
CA ALA A 149 9.41 11.85 -24.02
C ALA A 149 9.53 13.35 -23.71
N LEU A 150 9.27 13.72 -22.46
CA LEU A 150 9.32 15.09 -21.95
C LEU A 150 10.20 15.14 -20.70
N GLY A 151 10.68 16.33 -20.36
CA GLY A 151 11.28 16.58 -19.06
C GLY A 151 10.26 17.11 -18.05
N TYR A 152 10.57 17.02 -16.76
CA TYR A 152 9.70 17.52 -15.70
C TYR A 152 10.53 18.23 -14.62
N GLN A 153 10.00 19.29 -14.04
CA GLN A 153 10.57 19.95 -12.87
C GLN A 153 9.55 19.95 -11.74
N TYR A 154 9.89 19.37 -10.60
CA TYR A 154 9.05 19.39 -9.41
C TYR A 154 9.03 20.80 -8.80
N LEU A 155 7.83 21.35 -8.64
CA LEU A 155 7.59 22.69 -8.07
C LEU A 155 7.13 22.64 -6.61
N GLY A 156 7.15 21.47 -5.97
CA GLY A 156 6.74 21.31 -4.58
C GLY A 156 5.25 20.98 -4.41
N GLU A 157 4.80 21.13 -3.18
CA GLU A 157 3.42 20.93 -2.75
C GLU A 157 2.71 22.27 -2.58
N HIS A 158 1.50 22.37 -3.13
CA HIS A 158 0.71 23.60 -3.15
C HIS A 158 -0.67 23.35 -2.55
N SER A 159 -1.05 24.14 -1.55
CA SER A 159 -2.38 24.07 -0.97
C SER A 159 -3.40 24.75 -1.90
N VAL A 160 -4.49 24.05 -2.18
CA VAL A 160 -5.62 24.58 -2.95
C VAL A 160 -6.74 24.91 -1.97
N LYS A 161 -7.44 26.03 -2.19
CA LYS A 161 -8.58 26.42 -1.36
C LYS A 161 -9.61 25.28 -1.37
N ASN A 162 -10.09 24.90 -0.18
CA ASN A 162 -11.08 23.84 0.03
C ASN A 162 -10.59 22.41 -0.27
N ILE A 163 -9.29 22.18 -0.39
CA ILE A 163 -8.72 20.83 -0.57
C ILE A 163 -7.83 20.51 0.65
N PRO A 164 -8.12 19.43 1.39
CA PRO A 164 -7.44 19.14 2.66
C PRO A 164 -5.98 18.73 2.47
N GLU A 165 -5.66 18.05 1.38
CA GLU A 165 -4.31 17.60 1.06
C GLU A 165 -3.64 18.52 0.04
N PRO A 166 -2.36 18.87 0.22
CA PRO A 166 -1.63 19.67 -0.76
C PRO A 166 -1.42 18.89 -2.07
N VAL A 167 -1.46 19.62 -3.18
CA VAL A 167 -1.27 19.03 -4.51
C VAL A 167 0.19 19.18 -4.92
N ARG A 168 0.84 18.07 -5.24
CA ARG A 168 2.17 18.08 -5.88
C ARG A 168 2.06 18.64 -7.29
N VAL A 169 2.94 19.55 -7.68
CA VAL A 169 2.91 20.19 -9.00
C VAL A 169 4.24 19.99 -9.71
N TYR A 170 4.17 19.72 -11.02
CA TYR A 170 5.34 19.57 -11.89
C TYR A 170 5.20 20.51 -13.09
N LYS A 171 6.27 21.20 -13.45
CA LYS A 171 6.38 21.91 -14.73
C LYS A 171 6.84 20.95 -15.81
N VAL A 172 6.20 20.98 -16.97
CA VAL A 172 6.62 20.22 -18.15
C VAL A 172 7.72 20.99 -18.87
N LEU A 173 8.81 20.31 -19.17
CA LEU A 173 9.94 20.86 -19.92
C LEU A 173 9.84 20.31 -21.36
N MET A 174 9.55 21.21 -22.29
CA MET A 174 9.32 20.89 -23.71
C MET A 174 10.63 20.84 -24.52
N ASP A 175 11.74 21.31 -23.96
CA ASP A 175 13.04 21.31 -24.65
C ASP A 175 13.59 19.88 -24.85
N PRO A 176 14.14 19.54 -26.03
CA PRO A 176 14.69 18.22 -26.32
C PRO A 176 15.79 17.78 -25.34
N GLU A 177 16.55 18.72 -24.78
CA GLU A 177 17.63 18.44 -23.81
C GLU A 177 17.11 18.01 -22.43
N ALA A 178 15.85 18.29 -22.13
CA ALA A 178 15.21 17.97 -20.86
C ALA A 178 14.55 16.58 -20.84
N VAL A 179 14.42 15.94 -22.01
CA VAL A 179 13.73 14.65 -22.18
C VAL A 179 14.26 13.59 -21.20
N GLY A 180 13.35 13.00 -20.43
CA GLY A 180 13.66 11.95 -19.45
C GLY A 180 14.30 12.43 -18.15
N LYS A 181 14.50 13.74 -17.96
CA LYS A 181 14.99 14.32 -16.71
C LYS A 181 13.82 14.73 -15.81
N VAL A 182 13.93 14.42 -14.52
CA VAL A 182 13.07 14.98 -13.47
C VAL A 182 13.93 15.81 -12.53
N ILE A 183 13.74 17.13 -12.54
CA ILE A 183 14.52 18.09 -11.77
C ILE A 183 13.81 18.40 -10.45
N GLY A 184 14.53 18.41 -9.33
CA GLY A 184 14.01 18.91 -8.05
C GLY A 184 13.15 17.91 -7.25
N GLU A 185 12.86 16.73 -7.78
CA GLU A 185 12.22 15.67 -6.98
C GLU A 185 13.25 15.12 -5.98
N ILE A 186 13.17 15.58 -4.73
CA ILE A 186 13.83 14.88 -3.64
C ILE A 186 13.11 13.53 -3.55
N ARG A 187 13.74 12.46 -4.06
CA ARG A 187 13.32 11.09 -3.75
C ARG A 187 13.36 10.95 -2.24
N VAL A 188 12.22 11.15 -1.59
CA VAL A 188 12.00 10.64 -0.25
C VAL A 188 11.90 9.14 -0.45
N GLU A 189 13.04 8.45 -0.35
CA GLU A 189 13.02 7.01 -0.13
C GLU A 189 12.02 6.77 1.00
N PRO A 190 11.08 5.81 0.85
CA PRO A 190 10.16 5.53 1.91
C PRO A 190 11.01 5.14 3.12
N LYS A 191 11.10 6.03 4.11
CA LYS A 191 11.62 5.69 5.42
C LYS A 191 10.65 4.65 5.94
N ILE A 192 10.97 3.38 5.69
CA ILE A 192 10.45 2.26 6.46
C ILE A 192 10.75 2.68 7.89
N GLY A 193 9.74 3.18 8.59
CA GLY A 193 9.91 3.63 9.97
C GLY A 193 10.57 2.50 10.73
N GLN A 194 11.36 2.78 11.75
CA GLN A 194 12.05 1.72 12.52
C GLN A 194 11.07 0.74 13.21
N ARG A 195 9.75 0.97 13.10
CA ARG A 195 8.65 0.18 13.68
C ARG A 195 8.60 -1.28 13.18
N PRO A 196 8.61 -1.61 11.87
CA PRO A 196 8.76 -2.98 11.39
C PRO A 196 10.05 -3.67 11.82
N VAL A 197 11.19 -2.94 11.89
CA VAL A 197 12.46 -3.53 12.35
C VAL A 197 12.37 -3.93 13.82
N ILE A 198 11.82 -3.06 14.67
CA ILE A 198 11.58 -3.35 16.09
C ILE A 198 10.60 -4.52 16.25
N ALA A 199 9.54 -4.58 15.44
CA ALA A 199 8.58 -5.69 15.48
C ALA A 199 9.23 -7.04 15.09
N ILE A 200 10.11 -7.05 14.08
CA ILE A 200 10.88 -8.25 13.70
C ILE A 200 11.85 -8.66 14.81
N VAL A 201 12.55 -7.70 15.44
CA VAL A 201 13.46 -7.99 16.55
C VAL A 201 12.70 -8.54 17.76
N ILE A 202 11.54 -7.97 18.09
CA ILE A 202 10.67 -8.47 19.18
C ILE A 202 10.15 -9.87 18.84
N ALA A 203 9.69 -10.10 17.61
CA ALA A 203 9.22 -11.42 17.19
C ALA A 203 10.34 -12.47 17.27
N LEU A 204 11.56 -12.14 16.83
CA LEU A 204 12.73 -13.01 16.94
C LEU A 204 13.11 -13.28 18.41
N LEU A 205 13.05 -12.26 19.28
CA LEU A 205 13.28 -12.42 20.71
C LEU A 205 12.22 -13.33 21.36
N LEU A 206 10.95 -13.17 21.02
CA LEU A 206 9.86 -14.03 21.52
C LEU A 206 10.03 -15.47 21.05
N VAL A 207 10.42 -15.70 19.80
CA VAL A 207 10.75 -17.03 19.29
C VAL A 207 11.95 -17.61 20.03
N MET A 208 13.00 -16.83 20.25
CA MET A 208 14.19 -17.28 20.97
C MET A 208 13.86 -17.64 22.43
N VAL A 209 13.09 -16.81 23.13
CA VAL A 209 12.59 -17.08 24.49
C VAL A 209 11.72 -18.33 24.49
N GLY A 210 10.84 -18.49 23.51
CA GLY A 210 10.02 -19.70 23.35
C GLY A 210 10.86 -20.96 23.17
N VAL A 211 11.93 -20.91 22.37
CA VAL A 211 12.87 -22.02 22.17
C VAL A 211 13.66 -22.34 23.45
N VAL A 212 14.12 -21.31 24.17
CA VAL A 212 14.82 -21.48 25.45
C VAL A 212 13.90 -22.12 26.50
N LEU A 213 12.67 -21.60 26.62
CA LEU A 213 11.67 -22.15 27.52
C LEU A 213 11.29 -23.58 27.12
N TRP A 214 11.12 -23.87 25.83
CA TRP A 214 10.86 -25.22 25.34
C TRP A 214 11.99 -26.18 25.70
N LYS A 215 13.24 -25.76 25.54
CA LYS A 215 14.42 -26.56 25.88
C LYS A 215 14.56 -26.75 27.40
N SER A 216 14.14 -25.79 28.22
CA SER A 216 14.13 -25.92 29.69
C SER A 216 12.93 -26.71 30.21
N TYR A 217 11.81 -26.73 29.48
CA TYR A 217 10.59 -27.48 29.82
C TYR A 217 10.52 -28.85 29.14
N GLN A 218 11.55 -29.28 28.39
CA GLN A 218 11.67 -30.68 28.05
C GLN A 218 11.72 -31.44 29.40
N PRO A 219 10.67 -32.23 29.72
CA PRO A 219 10.75 -33.09 30.88
C PRO A 219 11.98 -33.96 30.63
N THR A 220 12.89 -34.00 31.60
CA THR A 220 14.00 -34.95 31.59
C THR A 220 13.44 -36.27 31.14
N VAL A 221 13.79 -36.69 29.92
CA VAL A 221 13.56 -38.05 29.46
C VAL A 221 14.09 -38.89 30.61
N SER A 222 13.19 -39.63 31.28
CA SER A 222 13.58 -40.54 32.35
C SER A 222 14.82 -41.26 31.87
N PRO A 223 15.93 -41.29 32.64
CA PRO A 223 17.11 -42.01 32.19
C PRO A 223 16.63 -43.40 31.72
N PRO A 224 17.10 -43.88 30.55
CA PRO A 224 16.67 -45.18 30.06
C PRO A 224 16.87 -46.17 31.22
N MET A 225 15.81 -46.88 31.60
CA MET A 225 15.88 -47.89 32.66
C MET A 225 17.13 -48.74 32.41
N GLU A 226 18.14 -48.58 33.27
CA GLU A 226 19.37 -49.34 33.18
C GLU A 226 18.99 -50.80 33.45
N VAL A 227 18.94 -51.61 32.40
CA VAL A 227 18.64 -53.04 32.51
C VAL A 227 19.62 -53.66 33.51
N ALA A 228 19.08 -54.35 34.53
CA ALA A 228 19.87 -54.90 35.63
C ALA A 228 21.02 -55.77 35.09
N SER A 229 22.26 -55.40 35.44
CA SER A 229 23.46 -56.16 35.06
C SER A 229 23.58 -57.41 35.91
N VAL A 230 23.74 -58.58 35.27
CA VAL A 230 23.87 -59.89 35.93
C VAL A 230 25.03 -59.91 36.93
N GLU A 231 26.10 -59.16 36.66
CA GLU A 231 27.29 -59.04 37.51
C GLU A 231 27.07 -58.23 38.80
N LYS A 232 26.02 -57.40 38.87
CA LYS A 232 25.70 -56.56 40.05
C LYS A 232 24.55 -57.11 40.90
N MET A 233 24.00 -58.29 40.57
CA MET A 233 22.88 -58.86 41.32
C MET A 233 23.36 -59.47 42.65
N ALA A 234 22.70 -59.10 43.75
CA ALA A 234 23.00 -59.63 45.09
C ALA A 234 22.63 -61.11 45.27
N PHE A 235 21.82 -61.67 44.37
CA PHE A 235 21.32 -63.05 44.40
C PHE A 235 21.35 -63.67 43.00
N PRO A 236 21.56 -65.00 42.89
CA PRO A 236 21.48 -65.69 41.61
C PRO A 236 20.07 -65.57 41.02
N LEU A 237 20.00 -65.41 39.70
CA LEU A 237 18.73 -65.38 38.97
C LEU A 237 18.00 -66.73 39.12
N PRO A 238 16.68 -66.74 39.37
CA PRO A 238 15.90 -67.97 39.40
C PRO A 238 15.91 -68.63 38.02
N GLU A 239 15.92 -69.97 37.99
CA GLU A 239 15.91 -70.75 36.75
C GLU A 239 14.60 -70.61 35.95
N LYS A 240 13.53 -70.18 36.62
CA LYS A 240 12.22 -69.92 36.00
C LYS A 240 12.01 -68.43 35.79
N PRO A 241 11.25 -68.02 34.74
CA PRO A 241 10.81 -66.65 34.60
C PRO A 241 10.14 -66.16 35.89
N SER A 242 10.58 -65.02 36.40
CA SER A 242 10.07 -64.45 37.65
C SER A 242 9.21 -63.22 37.39
N LEU A 243 8.08 -63.12 38.08
CA LEU A 243 7.18 -61.97 37.99
C LEU A 243 6.88 -61.42 39.39
N ALA A 244 7.07 -60.11 39.56
CA ALA A 244 6.60 -59.37 40.72
C ALA A 244 5.36 -58.57 40.33
N VAL A 245 4.28 -58.67 41.11
CA VAL A 245 3.09 -57.83 40.98
C VAL A 245 3.18 -56.77 42.07
N LEU A 246 3.41 -55.51 41.66
CA LEU A 246 3.42 -54.38 42.59
C LEU A 246 2.00 -54.00 42.99
N PRO A 247 1.79 -53.48 44.21
CA PRO A 247 0.47 -53.01 44.65
C PRO A 247 -0.09 -51.93 43.71
N PHE A 248 -1.35 -52.08 43.35
CA PHE A 248 -2.03 -51.07 42.53
C PHE A 248 -2.30 -49.79 43.31
N ASP A 249 -2.11 -48.65 42.67
CA ASP A 249 -2.45 -47.35 43.25
C ASP A 249 -3.96 -47.17 43.37
N ASN A 250 -4.41 -46.62 44.49
CA ASN A 250 -5.78 -46.18 44.67
C ASN A 250 -5.96 -44.76 44.10
N LEU A 251 -6.55 -44.65 42.91
CA LEU A 251 -6.80 -43.38 42.25
C LEU A 251 -8.03 -42.61 42.76
N SER A 252 -8.83 -43.21 43.66
CA SER A 252 -10.05 -42.57 44.21
C SER A 252 -9.76 -41.50 45.26
N GLY A 253 -8.57 -41.53 45.88
CA GLY A 253 -8.17 -40.64 46.96
C GLY A 253 -8.82 -40.93 48.33
N ASP A 254 -9.68 -41.94 48.44
CA ASP A 254 -10.27 -42.38 49.71
C ASP A 254 -9.47 -43.56 50.31
N PRO A 255 -8.74 -43.36 51.43
CA PRO A 255 -7.93 -44.43 52.05
C PRO A 255 -8.76 -45.64 52.50
N LYS A 256 -10.07 -45.46 52.73
CA LYS A 256 -10.95 -46.57 53.09
C LYS A 256 -11.15 -47.56 51.95
N GLN A 257 -10.72 -47.24 50.73
CA GLN A 257 -10.83 -48.11 49.56
C GLN A 257 -9.52 -48.82 49.19
N ASP A 258 -8.44 -48.60 49.95
CA ASP A 258 -7.14 -49.24 49.68
C ASP A 258 -7.20 -50.78 49.73
N TYR A 259 -8.11 -51.32 50.55
CA TYR A 259 -8.35 -52.77 50.62
C TYR A 259 -8.73 -53.37 49.27
N PHE A 260 -9.36 -52.59 48.39
CA PHE A 260 -9.79 -53.06 47.08
C PHE A 260 -8.59 -53.22 46.14
N SER A 261 -7.72 -52.21 46.05
CA SER A 261 -6.47 -52.29 45.28
C SER A 261 -5.54 -53.38 45.82
N ASP A 262 -5.45 -53.50 47.15
CA ASP A 262 -4.65 -54.53 47.81
C ASP A 262 -5.22 -55.93 47.53
N GLY A 263 -6.54 -56.09 47.62
CA GLY A 263 -7.24 -57.34 47.32
C GLY A 263 -7.08 -57.78 45.86
N ILE A 264 -7.13 -56.84 44.90
CA ILE A 264 -6.85 -57.14 43.49
C ILE A 264 -5.40 -57.60 43.30
N THR A 265 -4.45 -56.90 43.93
CA THR A 265 -3.02 -57.27 43.88
C THR A 265 -2.82 -58.69 44.41
N GLU A 266 -3.40 -59.02 45.56
CA GLU A 266 -3.33 -60.35 46.16
C GLU A 266 -3.96 -61.44 45.30
N SER A 267 -5.14 -61.16 44.71
CA SER A 267 -5.82 -62.09 43.83
C SER A 267 -4.98 -62.43 42.60
N ILE A 268 -4.33 -61.42 42.01
CA ILE A 268 -3.45 -61.62 40.85
C ILE A 268 -2.20 -62.42 41.25
N ILE A 269 -1.54 -62.08 42.37
CA ILE A 269 -0.41 -62.86 42.88
C ILE A 269 -0.81 -64.33 43.07
N THR A 270 -1.98 -64.57 43.67
CA THR A 270 -2.49 -65.92 43.94
C THR A 270 -2.79 -66.67 42.65
N ALA A 271 -3.48 -66.03 41.69
CA ALA A 271 -3.81 -66.64 40.41
C ALA A 271 -2.55 -67.01 39.61
N LEU A 272 -1.57 -66.12 39.56
CA LEU A 272 -0.32 -66.34 38.83
C LEU A 272 0.58 -67.38 39.54
N SER A 273 0.48 -67.50 40.87
CA SER A 273 1.24 -68.51 41.63
C SER A 273 0.85 -69.95 41.28
N ASN A 274 -0.34 -70.16 40.69
CA ASN A 274 -0.78 -71.49 40.22
C ASN A 274 -0.17 -71.90 38.86
N VAL A 275 0.58 -71.01 38.20
CA VAL A 275 1.25 -71.31 36.92
C VAL A 275 2.58 -72.02 37.19
N SER A 276 2.66 -73.31 36.89
CA SER A 276 3.79 -74.19 37.25
C SER A 276 5.17 -73.77 36.72
N ASN A 277 5.19 -72.99 35.62
CA ASN A 277 6.40 -72.51 34.97
C ASN A 277 6.72 -71.02 35.24
N LEU A 278 6.09 -70.41 36.24
CA LEU A 278 6.32 -69.01 36.63
C LEU A 278 6.69 -68.93 38.11
N PHE A 279 7.73 -68.18 38.45
CA PHE A 279 8.08 -67.88 39.83
C PHE A 279 7.50 -66.52 40.24
N VAL A 280 6.43 -66.51 41.02
CA VAL A 280 5.77 -65.27 41.45
C VAL A 280 6.32 -64.82 42.81
N ILE A 281 6.75 -63.55 42.89
CA ILE A 281 7.27 -62.98 44.14
C ILE A 281 6.15 -62.84 45.17
N ALA A 282 6.41 -63.30 46.40
CA ALA A 282 5.42 -63.29 47.48
C ALA A 282 4.98 -61.87 47.85
N ARG A 283 3.68 -61.74 48.16
CA ARG A 283 3.00 -60.49 48.59
C ARG A 283 3.82 -59.65 49.58
N LYS A 284 4.35 -60.27 50.65
CA LYS A 284 5.09 -59.53 51.69
C LYS A 284 6.31 -58.79 51.15
N SER A 285 6.88 -59.24 50.04
CA SER A 285 8.04 -58.62 49.41
C SER A 285 7.66 -57.49 48.46
N THR A 286 6.56 -57.64 47.72
CA THR A 286 6.11 -56.60 46.76
C THR A 286 5.43 -55.44 47.46
N PHE A 287 4.75 -55.69 48.59
CA PHE A 287 4.07 -54.65 49.37
C PHE A 287 5.01 -53.71 50.13
N THR A 288 6.32 -54.00 50.20
CA THR A 288 7.32 -53.04 50.69
C THR A 288 7.52 -51.85 49.75
N TYR A 289 7.05 -51.95 48.50
CA TYR A 289 7.17 -50.91 47.47
C TYR A 289 5.89 -50.08 47.29
N LYS A 290 4.88 -50.26 48.14
CA LYS A 290 3.72 -49.36 48.26
C LYS A 290 4.07 -48.20 49.18
#